data_AF-A0A6G7BPD7-F1
#
_entry.id   AF-A0A6G7BPD7-F1
#
_cell.length_a   1.000
_cell.length_b   1.000
_cell.length_c   1.000
_cell.angle_alpha   90.00
_cell.angle_beta   90.00
_cell.angle_gamma   90.00
#
_symmetry.space_group_name_H-M   'P 1'
#
loop_
_entity.id
_entity.type
_entity.pdbx_description
1 polymer ?
#
loop_
_entity_poly.entity_id
_entity_poly.type
_entity_poly.pdbx_seq_one_letter_code
_entity_poly.pdbx_strand_id
1 'polypeptide(L)'
;MSPRRRRVDDPLWKSILEQTFSHFLQFIFPDADAVFDLSRRFDYLDKEFEQLFPPEGNGKGVRYVDKLVKVFLKNGNEQFVLCHVEIQSRKGDGDLAERMFRYFYRIWDRYKVPITAIAILADENGGYRPVVYRQEFMGTSLRYDFNSYKIMDQEESVLRANENPFSVIVLTALLAIKNKKISDEGLKAIKHDLYDEMINREMDKDTRQGLYDYH
;
A
#
# COMPACT_ATOMS: atom_id res chain seq x y z
N MET A 1 3.60 -27.05 -22.31
CA MET A 1 4.12 -25.72 -21.97
C MET A 1 2.97 -24.89 -21.43
N SER A 2 2.91 -24.66 -20.12
CA SER A 2 1.84 -23.86 -19.51
C SER A 2 2.00 -22.39 -19.91
N PRO A 3 0.91 -21.66 -20.21
CA PRO A 3 1.02 -20.26 -20.55
C PRO A 3 1.59 -19.51 -19.34
N ARG A 4 2.66 -18.74 -19.56
CA ARG A 4 3.14 -17.75 -18.58
C ARG A 4 1.97 -16.81 -18.28
N ARG A 5 1.33 -16.96 -17.10
CA ARG A 5 0.38 -15.98 -16.57
C ARG A 5 1.06 -14.61 -16.60
N ARG A 6 0.44 -13.66 -17.31
CA ARG A 6 0.94 -12.29 -17.45
C ARG A 6 0.93 -11.64 -16.06
N ARG A 7 2.00 -10.91 -15.77
CA ARG A 7 2.33 -10.24 -14.51
C ARG A 7 1.57 -8.91 -14.42
N VAL A 8 0.65 -8.74 -13.47
CA VAL A 8 -0.26 -7.55 -13.41
C VAL A 8 -0.26 -6.80 -12.07
N ASP A 9 0.38 -7.29 -11.01
CA ASP A 9 0.12 -6.75 -9.66
C ASP A 9 0.78 -5.38 -9.32
N ASP A 10 1.95 -5.02 -9.88
CA ASP A 10 2.64 -3.74 -9.51
C ASP A 10 1.99 -2.50 -10.16
N PRO A 11 1.70 -2.51 -11.48
CA PRO A 11 1.04 -1.36 -12.11
C PRO A 11 -0.34 -1.08 -11.53
N LEU A 12 -1.00 -2.13 -11.04
CA LEU A 12 -2.35 -2.05 -10.52
C LEU A 12 -2.39 -1.41 -9.12
N TRP A 13 -1.56 -1.85 -8.18
CA TRP A 13 -1.44 -1.19 -6.88
C TRP A 13 -1.01 0.29 -7.01
N LYS A 14 -0.14 0.62 -7.98
CA LYS A 14 0.20 2.02 -8.29
C LYS A 14 -1.02 2.83 -8.72
N SER A 15 -1.77 2.34 -9.71
CA SER A 15 -2.97 3.01 -10.22
C SER A 15 -4.04 3.16 -9.14
N ILE A 16 -4.27 2.10 -8.36
CA ILE A 16 -5.25 2.08 -7.28
C ILE A 16 -4.90 3.14 -6.22
N LEU A 17 -3.65 3.17 -5.76
CA LEU A 17 -3.22 4.16 -4.77
C LEU A 17 -3.40 5.59 -5.29
N GLU A 18 -3.13 5.86 -6.57
CA GLU A 18 -3.32 7.19 -7.16
C GLU A 18 -4.79 7.61 -7.23
N GLN A 19 -5.67 6.68 -7.62
CA GLN A 19 -7.10 6.95 -7.79
C GLN A 19 -7.83 7.03 -6.45
N THR A 20 -7.34 6.35 -5.41
CA THR A 20 -8.02 6.22 -4.12
C THR A 20 -7.24 6.82 -2.95
N PHE A 21 -6.25 7.69 -3.21
CA PHE A 21 -5.32 8.15 -2.16
C PHE A 21 -6.01 8.88 -0.99
N SER A 22 -7.03 9.70 -1.25
CA SER A 22 -7.82 10.36 -0.20
C SER A 22 -8.53 9.34 0.69
N HIS A 23 -9.17 8.35 0.07
CA HIS A 23 -9.83 7.24 0.76
C HIS A 23 -8.83 6.38 1.54
N PHE A 24 -7.63 6.15 0.98
CA PHE A 24 -6.52 5.48 1.67
C PHE A 24 -6.11 6.23 2.94
N LEU A 25 -5.93 7.56 2.88
CA LEU A 25 -5.59 8.35 4.07
C LEU A 25 -6.68 8.26 5.14
N GLN A 26 -7.94 8.40 4.75
CA GLN A 26 -9.10 8.24 5.66
C GLN A 26 -9.22 6.83 6.24
N PHE A 27 -8.81 5.83 5.48
CA PHE A 27 -8.85 4.43 5.90
C PHE A 27 -7.76 4.12 6.93
N ILE A 28 -6.55 4.65 6.74
CA ILE A 28 -5.40 4.40 7.63
C ILE A 28 -5.43 5.31 8.87
N PHE A 29 -5.84 6.56 8.72
CA PHE A 29 -5.84 7.55 9.80
C PHE A 29 -7.28 8.01 10.11
N PRO A 30 -7.84 7.64 11.27
CA PRO A 30 -9.19 8.05 11.66
C PRO A 30 -9.39 9.58 11.71
N ASP A 31 -8.30 10.34 11.90
CA ASP A 31 -8.27 11.80 11.97
C ASP A 31 -7.80 12.47 10.66
N ALA A 32 -7.73 11.73 9.55
CA ALA A 32 -7.25 12.24 8.26
C ALA A 32 -7.95 13.55 7.84
N ASP A 33 -9.27 13.61 7.94
CA ASP A 33 -10.05 14.81 7.58
C ASP A 33 -9.80 16.00 8.50
N ALA A 34 -9.28 15.81 9.72
CA ALA A 34 -8.89 16.91 10.59
C ALA A 34 -7.52 17.49 10.23
N VAL A 35 -6.65 16.67 9.62
CA VAL A 35 -5.24 16.99 9.39
C VAL A 35 -4.98 17.39 7.94
N PHE A 36 -5.41 16.58 6.98
CA PHE A 36 -5.14 16.76 5.55
C PHE A 36 -6.20 17.63 4.89
N ASP A 37 -5.76 18.46 3.94
CA ASP A 37 -6.65 19.14 3.01
C ASP A 37 -6.88 18.24 1.78
N LEU A 38 -7.80 17.28 1.93
CA LEU A 38 -8.15 16.30 0.89
C LEU A 38 -8.89 16.91 -0.32
N SER A 39 -9.25 18.20 -0.25
CA SER A 39 -9.81 18.94 -1.40
C SER A 39 -8.74 19.33 -2.42
N ARG A 40 -7.47 19.35 -2.00
CA ARG A 40 -6.34 19.68 -2.86
C ARG A 40 -5.81 18.45 -3.56
N ARG A 41 -5.33 18.66 -4.78
CA ARG A 41 -4.65 17.60 -5.54
C ARG A 41 -3.36 17.19 -4.83
N PHE A 42 -3.06 15.90 -4.89
CA PHE A 42 -1.81 15.33 -4.44
C PHE A 42 -0.73 15.42 -5.53
N ASP A 43 0.51 15.69 -5.15
CA ASP A 43 1.65 15.61 -6.07
C ASP A 43 2.36 14.26 -5.86
N TYR A 44 2.37 13.42 -6.89
CA TYR A 44 3.04 12.12 -6.89
C TYR A 44 4.48 12.27 -7.36
N LEU A 45 5.43 11.93 -6.49
CA LEU A 45 6.85 12.20 -6.68
C LEU A 45 7.61 10.93 -7.10
N ASP A 46 7.03 10.16 -8.01
CA ASP A 46 7.58 8.87 -8.45
C ASP A 46 8.98 9.04 -9.07
N LYS A 47 9.20 10.11 -9.85
CA LYS A 47 10.49 10.37 -10.49
C LYS A 47 11.56 10.78 -9.48
N GLU A 48 11.21 11.64 -8.53
CA GLU A 48 12.09 12.06 -7.45
C GLU A 48 12.42 10.89 -6.53
N PHE A 49 11.45 10.02 -6.27
CA PHE A 49 11.66 8.79 -5.52
C PHE A 49 12.62 7.85 -6.26
N GLU A 50 12.42 7.59 -7.55
CA GLU A 50 13.33 6.77 -8.37
C GLU A 50 14.74 7.37 -8.45
N GLN A 51 14.90 8.70 -8.43
CA GLN A 51 16.22 9.34 -8.34
C GLN A 51 16.90 9.09 -6.99
N LEU A 52 16.14 9.10 -5.90
CA LEU A 52 16.66 8.84 -4.56
C LEU A 52 16.92 7.35 -4.31
N PHE A 53 16.14 6.48 -4.95
CA PHE A 53 16.20 5.03 -4.82
C PHE A 53 16.12 4.40 -6.22
N PRO A 54 17.21 4.44 -6.99
CA PRO A 54 17.25 3.78 -8.28
C PRO A 54 16.91 2.30 -8.12
N PRO A 55 16.02 1.73 -8.96
CA PRO A 55 15.67 0.33 -8.85
C PRO A 55 16.92 -0.52 -8.97
N GLU A 56 17.23 -1.27 -7.91
CA GLU A 56 18.27 -2.29 -7.97
C GLU A 56 17.84 -3.35 -9.01
N GLY A 57 18.78 -3.86 -9.79
CA GLY A 57 18.49 -4.82 -10.85
C GLY A 57 17.80 -6.08 -10.30
N ASN A 58 16.46 -6.06 -10.33
CA ASN A 58 15.49 -7.09 -9.97
C ASN A 58 16.10 -8.36 -9.33
N GLY A 59 16.31 -8.33 -8.02
CA GLY A 59 16.45 -9.55 -7.23
C GLY A 59 15.25 -10.46 -7.51
N LYS A 60 15.49 -11.68 -7.99
CA LYS A 60 14.42 -12.61 -8.39
C LYS A 60 13.50 -12.92 -7.20
N GLY A 61 12.33 -12.26 -7.13
CA GLY A 61 11.20 -12.68 -6.31
C GLY A 61 10.86 -11.84 -5.07
N VAL A 62 11.30 -10.59 -5.00
CA VAL A 62 10.71 -9.56 -4.11
C VAL A 62 9.80 -8.66 -4.95
N ARG A 63 8.59 -8.38 -4.45
CA ARG A 63 7.59 -7.59 -5.17
C ARG A 63 6.93 -6.58 -4.25
N TYR A 64 7.13 -5.29 -4.54
CA TYR A 64 6.51 -4.21 -3.81
C TYR A 64 6.24 -2.98 -4.69
N VAL A 65 5.38 -2.10 -4.20
CA VAL A 65 5.08 -0.79 -4.78
C VAL A 65 5.44 0.30 -3.79
N ASP A 66 6.27 1.24 -4.23
CA ASP A 66 6.61 2.44 -3.47
C ASP A 66 5.91 3.67 -4.09
N LYS A 67 5.37 4.54 -3.22
CA LYS A 67 4.92 5.88 -3.58
C LYS A 67 5.33 6.91 -2.55
N LEU A 68 5.86 8.02 -3.04
CA LEU A 68 6.05 9.24 -2.28
C LEU A 68 5.03 10.27 -2.76
N VAL A 69 4.18 10.71 -1.85
CA VAL A 69 3.10 11.64 -2.17
C VAL A 69 3.26 12.89 -1.31
N LYS A 70 3.34 14.04 -1.97
CA LYS A 70 3.24 15.33 -1.28
C LYS A 70 1.77 15.65 -1.09
N VAL A 71 1.43 15.96 0.16
CA VAL A 71 0.08 16.27 0.64
C VAL A 71 0.06 17.66 1.27
N PHE A 72 -1.12 18.26 1.27
CA PHE A 72 -1.36 19.54 1.93
C PHE A 72 -2.11 19.31 3.23
N LEU A 73 -1.70 20.02 4.29
CA LEU A 73 -2.41 20.07 5.55
C LEU A 73 -3.42 21.21 5.56
N LYS A 74 -4.44 21.14 6.42
CA LYS A 74 -5.43 22.23 6.59
C LYS A 74 -4.84 23.57 7.03
N ASN A 75 -3.66 23.56 7.65
CA ASN A 75 -2.93 24.77 8.02
C ASN A 75 -2.10 25.37 6.86
N GLY A 76 -2.20 24.80 5.66
CA GLY A 76 -1.49 25.24 4.46
C GLY A 76 -0.09 24.66 4.28
N ASN A 77 0.45 23.96 5.28
CA ASN A 77 1.77 23.34 5.19
C ASN A 77 1.78 22.13 4.26
N GLU A 78 2.93 21.90 3.64
CA GLU A 78 3.20 20.74 2.81
C GLU A 78 3.88 19.65 3.66
N GLN A 79 3.44 18.40 3.51
CA GLN A 79 4.07 17.23 4.12
C GLN A 79 4.15 16.10 3.11
N PHE A 80 4.84 15.03 3.49
CA PHE A 80 5.00 13.86 2.64
C PHE A 80 4.46 12.60 3.32
N VAL A 81 3.79 11.79 2.52
CA VAL A 81 3.34 10.44 2.86
C VAL A 81 4.15 9.46 2.03
N LEU A 82 4.93 8.63 2.70
CA LEU A 82 5.60 7.49 2.11
C LEU A 82 4.71 6.26 2.26
N CYS A 83 4.29 5.66 1.15
CA CYS A 83 3.51 4.44 1.12
C CYS A 83 4.32 3.32 0.44
N HIS A 84 4.45 2.19 1.15
CA HIS A 84 5.08 0.97 0.66
C HIS A 84 4.04 -0.15 0.69
N VAL A 85 3.84 -0.87 -0.41
CA VAL A 85 2.97 -2.05 -0.46
C VAL A 85 3.84 -3.27 -0.72
N GLU A 86 4.00 -4.13 0.28
CA GLU A 86 4.73 -5.40 0.16
C GLU A 86 3.75 -6.49 -0.32
N ILE A 87 3.88 -6.92 -1.57
CA ILE A 87 2.97 -7.89 -2.22
C ILE A 87 3.50 -9.32 -2.07
N GLN A 88 4.81 -9.51 -2.26
CA GLN A 88 5.45 -10.81 -2.09
C GLN A 88 6.86 -10.65 -1.54
N SER A 89 7.05 -11.19 -0.34
CA SER A 89 8.36 -11.44 0.25
C SER A 89 8.70 -12.92 0.09
N ARG A 90 9.68 -13.27 -0.76
CA ARG A 90 10.24 -14.64 -0.71
C ARG A 90 10.99 -14.78 0.62
N LYS A 91 10.39 -15.55 1.53
CA LYS A 91 10.98 -16.16 2.74
C LYS A 91 12.22 -15.44 3.30
N GLY A 92 12.01 -14.66 4.35
CA GLY A 92 12.91 -14.65 5.51
C GLY A 92 13.89 -13.49 5.65
N ASP A 93 14.35 -12.88 4.57
CA ASP A 93 15.39 -11.82 4.68
C ASP A 93 14.74 -10.43 4.75
N GLY A 94 14.10 -10.18 5.90
CA GLY A 94 13.29 -9.01 6.23
C GLY A 94 14.08 -7.70 6.27
N ASP A 95 14.39 -7.15 5.11
CA ASP A 95 14.99 -5.83 4.93
C ASP A 95 13.94 -4.71 4.89
N LEU A 96 12.63 -5.00 4.90
CA LEU A 96 11.60 -3.95 4.81
C LEU A 96 11.77 -2.88 5.89
N ALA A 97 12.06 -3.25 7.14
CA ALA A 97 12.28 -2.25 8.20
C ALA A 97 13.47 -1.33 7.86
N GLU A 98 14.57 -1.90 7.38
CA GLU A 98 15.74 -1.15 6.94
C GLU A 98 15.45 -0.28 5.71
N ARG A 99 14.72 -0.80 4.71
CA ARG A 99 14.27 -0.04 3.54
C ARG A 99 13.40 1.13 3.95
N MET A 100 12.41 0.92 4.82
CA MET A 100 11.54 1.98 5.32
C MET A 100 12.34 3.06 6.06
N PHE A 101 13.33 2.66 6.87
CA PHE A 101 14.24 3.61 7.51
C PHE A 101 15.07 4.40 6.49
N ARG A 102 15.68 3.72 5.52
CA ARG A 102 16.48 4.33 4.45
C ARG A 102 15.65 5.30 3.62
N TYR A 103 14.40 4.94 3.31
CA TYR A 103 13.46 5.78 2.59
C TYR A 103 13.16 7.05 3.38
N PHE A 104 12.69 6.88 4.61
CA PHE A 104 12.42 7.99 5.52
C PHE A 104 13.62 8.93 5.64
N TYR A 105 14.80 8.40 5.94
CA TYR A 105 16.00 9.21 6.16
C TYR A 105 16.36 10.06 4.93
N ARG A 106 16.40 9.46 3.74
CA ARG A 106 16.79 10.22 2.52
C ARG A 106 15.73 11.24 2.11
N ILE A 107 14.44 10.92 2.27
CA ILE A 107 13.36 11.87 1.98
C ILE A 107 13.42 13.03 2.99
N TRP A 108 13.56 12.73 4.28
CA TRP A 108 13.68 13.75 5.32
C TRP A 108 14.93 14.61 5.10
N ASP A 109 16.06 14.00 4.72
CA ASP A 109 17.29 14.73 4.45
C ASP A 109 17.15 15.69 3.26
N ARG A 110 16.39 15.30 2.22
CA ARG A 110 16.13 16.15 1.06
C ARG A 110 15.13 17.28 1.32
N TYR A 111 14.01 16.97 1.97
CA TYR A 111 12.87 17.90 2.07
C TYR A 111 12.77 18.63 3.42
N LYS A 112 13.44 18.13 4.47
CA LYS A 112 13.52 18.75 5.80
C LYS A 112 12.17 19.04 6.46
N VAL A 113 11.15 18.22 6.17
CA VAL A 113 9.82 18.28 6.81
C VAL A 113 9.45 16.91 7.40
N PRO A 114 8.51 16.86 8.37
CA PRO A 114 7.95 15.60 8.87
C PRO A 114 7.37 14.70 7.77
N ILE A 115 7.52 13.38 7.95
CA ILE A 115 7.04 12.38 6.99
C ILE A 115 6.29 11.32 7.79
N THR A 116 5.11 10.92 7.31
CA THR A 116 4.48 9.67 7.78
C THR A 116 4.80 8.56 6.79
N ALA A 117 5.23 7.42 7.31
CA ALA A 117 5.58 6.25 6.52
C ALA A 117 4.65 5.09 6.85
N ILE A 118 4.12 4.44 5.81
CA ILE A 118 3.10 3.40 5.90
C ILE A 118 3.55 2.21 5.06
N ALA A 119 3.54 1.02 5.67
CA ALA A 119 3.75 -0.25 4.99
C ALA A 119 2.45 -1.06 4.97
N ILE A 120 1.88 -1.31 3.79
CA ILE A 120 0.78 -2.26 3.59
C ILE A 120 1.38 -3.64 3.29
N LEU A 121 1.08 -4.61 4.14
CA LEU A 121 1.57 -5.98 4.02
C LEU A 121 0.45 -6.86 3.42
N ALA A 122 0.58 -7.14 2.13
CA ALA A 122 -0.33 -7.97 1.33
C ALA A 122 0.22 -9.40 1.08
N ASP A 123 1.25 -9.80 1.83
CA ASP A 123 1.85 -11.13 1.77
C ASP A 123 1.06 -12.17 2.57
N GLU A 124 1.40 -13.45 2.36
CA GLU A 124 0.74 -14.61 3.00
C GLU A 124 1.39 -15.08 4.31
N ASN A 125 2.48 -14.45 4.74
CA ASN A 125 3.20 -14.87 5.93
C ASN A 125 2.60 -14.22 7.18
N GLY A 126 1.85 -14.99 7.97
CA GLY A 126 1.17 -14.50 9.18
C GLY A 126 2.11 -14.01 10.29
N GLY A 127 3.39 -14.40 10.24
CA GLY A 127 4.42 -13.95 11.18
C GLY A 127 5.21 -12.73 10.72
N TYR A 128 5.09 -12.32 9.45
CA TYR A 128 5.87 -11.21 8.91
C TYR A 128 5.19 -9.87 9.21
N ARG A 129 5.78 -9.12 10.16
CA ARG A 129 5.24 -7.87 10.75
C ARG A 129 6.33 -6.85 11.09
N PRO A 130 7.15 -6.43 10.12
CA PRO A 130 8.12 -5.38 10.37
C PRO A 130 7.37 -4.08 10.72
N VAL A 131 7.68 -3.54 11.89
CA VAL A 131 7.13 -2.27 12.40
C VAL A 131 8.20 -1.33 12.94
N VAL A 132 9.43 -1.84 13.13
CA VAL A 132 10.53 -1.11 13.72
C VAL A 132 11.86 -1.52 13.09
N TYR A 133 12.69 -0.54 12.78
CA TYR A 133 14.12 -0.72 12.51
C TYR A 133 14.93 -0.29 13.73
N ARG A 134 15.92 -1.09 14.10
CA ARG A 134 16.81 -0.81 15.23
C ARG A 134 18.25 -1.06 14.82
N GLN A 135 19.14 -0.18 15.25
CA GLN A 135 20.57 -0.43 15.25
C GLN A 135 21.17 0.07 16.56
N GLU A 136 22.20 -0.65 17.02
CA GLU A 136 22.97 -0.28 18.20
C GLU A 136 24.44 -0.62 17.97
N PHE A 137 25.31 0.35 18.23
CA PHE A 137 26.76 0.16 18.13
C PHE A 137 27.50 1.13 19.06
N MET A 138 28.34 0.59 19.95
CA MET A 138 29.26 1.36 20.81
C MET A 138 28.59 2.56 21.52
N GLY A 139 27.42 2.33 22.14
CA GLY A 139 26.66 3.36 22.86
C GLY A 139 25.80 4.28 21.99
N THR A 140 25.83 4.11 20.66
CA THR A 140 24.89 4.76 19.74
C THR A 140 23.70 3.86 19.52
N SER A 141 22.48 4.40 19.70
CA SER A 141 21.24 3.68 19.41
C SER A 141 20.34 4.49 18.47
N LEU A 142 19.66 3.78 17.58
CA LEU A 142 18.61 4.32 16.73
C LEU A 142 17.42 3.37 16.78
N ARG A 143 16.24 3.96 16.92
CA ARG A 143 14.95 3.29 16.77
C ARG A 143 14.10 4.10 15.80
N TYR A 144 13.60 3.44 14.76
CA TYR A 144 12.68 4.01 13.79
C TYR A 144 11.41 3.16 13.73
N ASP A 145 10.30 3.72 14.15
CA ASP A 145 8.97 3.10 14.11
C ASP A 145 8.19 3.67 12.93
N PHE A 146 7.41 2.83 12.25
CA PHE A 146 6.57 3.22 11.11
C PHE A 146 5.20 2.54 11.18
N ASN A 147 4.21 3.10 10.47
CA ASN A 147 2.88 2.52 10.43
C ASN A 147 2.90 1.26 9.57
N SER A 148 2.31 0.17 10.06
CA SER A 148 2.19 -1.08 9.31
C SER A 148 0.75 -1.57 9.35
N TYR A 149 0.24 -1.96 8.18
CA TYR A 149 -1.11 -2.46 8.00
C TYR A 149 -1.06 -3.85 7.37
N LYS A 150 -1.40 -4.89 8.12
CA LYS A 150 -1.47 -6.26 7.61
C LYS A 150 -2.87 -6.57 7.09
N ILE A 151 -2.96 -6.90 5.80
CA ILE A 151 -4.24 -7.25 5.17
C ILE A 151 -4.81 -8.55 5.76
N MET A 152 -3.97 -9.55 6.04
CA MET A 152 -4.42 -10.82 6.59
C MET A 152 -5.01 -10.74 8.02
N ASP A 153 -4.76 -9.67 8.75
CA ASP A 153 -5.31 -9.47 10.11
C ASP A 153 -6.75 -8.95 10.07
N GLN A 154 -7.24 -8.61 8.88
CA GLN A 154 -8.53 -7.98 8.72
C GLN A 154 -9.64 -9.01 8.60
N GLU A 155 -10.79 -8.64 9.15
CA GLU A 155 -12.01 -9.42 9.08
C GLU A 155 -12.83 -9.02 7.86
N GLU A 156 -13.29 -10.01 7.10
CA GLU A 156 -14.05 -9.78 5.87
C GLU A 156 -15.35 -8.99 6.14
N SER A 157 -16.08 -9.34 7.20
CA SER A 157 -17.33 -8.67 7.56
C SER A 157 -17.12 -7.19 7.91
N VAL A 158 -16.01 -6.85 8.55
CA VAL A 158 -15.66 -5.47 8.89
C VAL A 158 -15.35 -4.67 7.62
N LEU A 159 -14.58 -5.26 6.70
CA LEU A 159 -14.25 -4.60 5.43
C LEU A 159 -15.50 -4.38 4.55
N ARG A 160 -16.43 -5.34 4.54
CA ARG A 160 -17.72 -5.22 3.84
C ARG A 160 -18.64 -4.17 4.46
N ALA A 161 -18.66 -4.05 5.78
CA ALA A 161 -19.46 -3.03 6.47
C ALA A 161 -18.88 -1.62 6.35
N ASN A 162 -17.60 -1.48 6.00
CA ASN A 162 -16.94 -0.18 5.89
C ASN A 162 -17.29 0.49 4.55
N GLU A 163 -17.86 1.69 4.62
CA GLU A 163 -18.28 2.49 3.46
C GLU A 163 -17.11 3.11 2.70
N ASN A 164 -15.92 3.17 3.29
CA ASN A 164 -14.73 3.73 2.64
C ASN A 164 -14.37 2.89 1.38
N PRO A 165 -14.25 3.50 0.19
CA PRO A 165 -13.85 2.82 -1.04
C PRO A 165 -12.56 2.00 -0.95
N PHE A 166 -11.58 2.47 -0.16
CA PHE A 166 -10.32 1.76 0.06
C PHE A 166 -10.52 0.42 0.77
N SER A 167 -11.62 0.27 1.52
CA SER A 167 -11.98 -1.01 2.16
C SER A 167 -12.18 -2.12 1.12
N VAL A 168 -12.75 -1.82 -0.04
CA VAL A 168 -12.97 -2.82 -1.11
C VAL A 168 -11.65 -3.27 -1.73
N ILE A 169 -10.65 -2.39 -1.79
CA ILE A 169 -9.30 -2.74 -2.24
C ILE A 169 -8.66 -3.71 -1.25
N VAL A 170 -8.74 -3.43 0.05
CA VAL A 170 -8.23 -4.32 1.10
C VAL A 170 -8.99 -5.65 1.10
N LEU A 171 -10.32 -5.62 0.93
CA LEU A 171 -11.16 -6.82 0.82
C LEU A 171 -10.76 -7.68 -0.37
N THR A 172 -10.55 -7.06 -1.53
CA THR A 172 -10.10 -7.73 -2.75
C THR A 172 -8.77 -8.45 -2.51
N ALA A 173 -7.80 -7.76 -1.91
CA ALA A 173 -6.50 -8.35 -1.58
C ALA A 173 -6.62 -9.48 -0.53
N LEU A 174 -7.45 -9.29 0.51
CA LEU A 174 -7.72 -10.31 1.53
C LEU A 174 -8.33 -11.57 0.93
N LEU A 175 -9.33 -11.42 0.06
CA LEU A 175 -9.97 -12.54 -0.62
C LEU A 175 -9.01 -13.23 -1.58
N ALA A 176 -8.16 -12.49 -2.29
CA ALA A 176 -7.13 -13.07 -3.15
C ALA A 176 -6.11 -13.92 -2.36
N ILE A 177 -5.72 -13.47 -1.17
CA ILE A 177 -4.84 -14.24 -0.26
C ILE A 177 -5.56 -15.50 0.25
N LYS A 178 -6.80 -15.36 0.74
CA LYS A 178 -7.57 -16.47 1.33
C LYS A 178 -8.00 -17.54 0.32
N ASN A 179 -8.26 -17.16 -0.94
CA ASN A 179 -8.97 -18.00 -1.91
C ASN A 179 -8.13 -18.50 -3.10
N LYS A 180 -6.81 -18.67 -2.94
CA LYS A 180 -5.89 -19.08 -4.03
C LYS A 180 -6.23 -20.40 -4.75
N LYS A 181 -7.13 -21.22 -4.21
CA LYS A 181 -7.52 -22.54 -4.74
C LYS A 181 -9.00 -22.65 -5.11
N ILE A 182 -9.71 -21.53 -5.26
CA ILE A 182 -11.11 -21.53 -5.66
C ILE A 182 -11.27 -21.90 -7.15
N SER A 183 -12.40 -22.55 -7.48
CA SER A 183 -12.79 -22.86 -8.86
C SER A 183 -13.06 -21.59 -9.68
N ASP A 184 -13.01 -21.69 -11.01
CA ASP A 184 -13.29 -20.55 -11.89
C ASP A 184 -14.70 -19.94 -11.64
N GLU A 185 -15.67 -20.79 -11.28
CA GLU A 185 -17.03 -20.37 -10.92
C GLU A 185 -17.06 -19.56 -9.61
N GLY A 186 -16.35 -20.02 -8.57
CA GLY A 186 -16.25 -19.27 -7.32
C GLY A 186 -15.47 -17.96 -7.48
N LEU A 187 -14.45 -17.94 -8.35
CA LEU A 187 -13.72 -16.72 -8.68
C LEU A 187 -14.64 -15.70 -9.36
N LYS A 188 -15.50 -16.16 -10.28
CA LYS A 188 -16.47 -15.31 -10.97
C LYS A 188 -17.51 -14.73 -10.00
N ALA A 189 -17.97 -15.52 -9.02
CA ALA A 189 -18.89 -15.04 -7.99
C ALA A 189 -18.24 -13.93 -7.14
N ILE A 190 -17.00 -14.14 -6.68
CA ILE A 190 -16.23 -13.12 -5.94
C ILE A 190 -16.06 -11.84 -6.75
N LYS A 191 -15.78 -11.95 -8.07
CA LYS A 191 -15.67 -10.76 -8.92
C LYS A 191 -16.95 -9.95 -9.01
N HIS A 192 -18.09 -10.63 -9.17
CA HIS A 192 -19.38 -9.95 -9.29
C HIS A 192 -19.71 -9.23 -7.98
N ASP A 193 -19.55 -9.93 -6.86
CA ASP A 193 -19.72 -9.38 -5.52
C ASP A 193 -18.83 -8.16 -5.28
N LEU A 194 -17.52 -8.25 -5.57
CA LEU A 194 -16.61 -7.12 -5.44
C LEU A 194 -16.98 -5.95 -6.35
N TYR A 195 -17.45 -6.21 -7.57
CA TYR A 195 -17.89 -5.15 -8.48
C TYR A 195 -19.14 -4.43 -7.95
N ASP A 196 -20.08 -5.16 -7.36
CA ASP A 196 -21.25 -4.60 -6.69
C ASP A 196 -20.85 -3.74 -5.49
N GLU A 197 -19.90 -4.21 -4.66
CA GLU A 197 -19.33 -3.45 -3.54
C GLU A 197 -18.68 -2.13 -4.00
N MET A 198 -18.03 -2.12 -5.17
CA MET A 198 -17.47 -0.89 -5.74
C MET A 198 -18.54 0.07 -6.27
N ILE A 199 -19.63 -0.44 -6.86
CA ILE A 199 -20.77 0.38 -7.28
C ILE A 199 -21.44 1.02 -6.07
N ASN A 200 -21.67 0.24 -5.01
CA ASN A 200 -22.33 0.71 -3.79
C ASN A 200 -21.56 1.82 -3.08
N ARG A 201 -20.23 1.89 -3.28
CA ARG A 201 -19.35 2.94 -2.74
C ARG A 201 -19.00 4.02 -3.77
N GLU A 202 -19.76 4.08 -4.86
CA GLU A 202 -19.65 5.11 -5.90
C GLU A 202 -18.23 5.24 -6.48
N MET A 203 -17.48 4.14 -6.53
CA MET A 203 -16.11 4.14 -7.07
C MET A 203 -16.13 4.50 -8.55
N ASP A 204 -15.17 5.30 -8.99
CA ASP A 204 -15.07 5.72 -10.37
C ASP A 204 -14.86 4.50 -11.30
N LYS A 205 -15.18 4.70 -12.58
CA LYS A 205 -15.16 3.62 -13.56
C LYS A 205 -13.75 3.06 -13.78
N ASP A 206 -12.72 3.89 -13.69
CA ASP A 206 -11.35 3.48 -13.97
C ASP A 206 -10.81 2.64 -12.82
N THR A 207 -11.09 3.01 -11.56
CA THR A 207 -10.78 2.19 -10.38
C THR A 207 -11.50 0.84 -10.43
N ARG A 208 -12.80 0.83 -10.79
CA ARG A 208 -13.58 -0.41 -10.95
C ARG A 208 -12.99 -1.34 -12.00
N GLN A 209 -12.62 -0.80 -13.16
CA GLN A 209 -12.04 -1.58 -14.25
C GLN A 209 -10.66 -2.14 -13.86
N GLY A 210 -9.81 -1.33 -13.22
CA GLY A 210 -8.51 -1.76 -12.74
C GLY A 210 -8.60 -2.95 -11.78
N LEU A 211 -9.50 -2.88 -10.80
CA LEU A 211 -9.70 -3.97 -9.84
C LEU A 211 -10.31 -5.23 -10.47
N TYR A 212 -11.20 -5.09 -11.46
CA TYR A 212 -11.78 -6.23 -12.17
C TYR A 212 -10.74 -7.04 -12.98
N ASP A 213 -9.70 -6.34 -13.44
CA ASP A 213 -8.58 -6.89 -14.21
C ASP A 213 -7.43 -7.42 -13.31
N TYR A 214 -7.55 -7.34 -11.97
CA TYR A 214 -6.57 -7.84 -10.99
C TYR A 214 -6.41 -9.37 -11.05
N HIS A 215 -5.50 -9.91 -11.90
CA HIS A 215 -5.11 -11.34 -11.97
C HIS A 215 -3.69 -11.63 -12.45
#